data_AF-A9B8J1-F1
#
_entry.id   AF-A9B8J1-F1
#
_cell.length_a   1.000
_cell.length_b   1.000
_cell.length_c   1.000
_cell.angle_alpha   90.00
_cell.angle_beta   90.00
_cell.angle_gamma   90.00
#
_symmetry.space_group_name_H-M   'P 1'
#
loop_
_entity.id
_entity.type
_entity.pdbx_description
1 polymer ?
#
loop_
_entity_poly.entity_id
_entity_poly.type
_entity_poly.pdbx_seq_one_letter_code
_entity_poly.pdbx_strand_id
1 'polypeptide(L)'
;MTTRWFADRMTRYQLLHTHPDWSNRQFAATTQRSRAWVKKWKARLGSPPHPDPQMVCQSQSRARKTPASPWTERVITRILALRDTLSAQYNRVVGAKTILAYLQRDPDLANEQRTASPVTIWKILRQHQRITLSHDMVDT
;
A
#
# COMPACT_ATOMS: atom_id res chain seq x y z
N MET A 1 -5.55 20.49 -12.80
CA MET A 1 -5.65 19.65 -14.01
C MET A 1 -6.63 18.52 -13.74
N THR A 2 -7.77 18.51 -14.41
CA THR A 2 -8.74 17.41 -14.31
C THR A 2 -8.14 16.17 -14.96
N THR A 3 -7.85 15.13 -14.18
CA THR A 3 -7.15 13.94 -14.69
C THR A 3 -8.01 13.25 -15.75
N ARG A 4 -7.41 12.84 -16.89
CA ARG A 4 -8.10 12.25 -18.06
C ARG A 4 -9.14 11.17 -17.68
N TRP A 5 -8.83 10.34 -16.70
CA TRP A 5 -9.73 9.28 -16.22
C TRP A 5 -11.06 9.80 -15.63
N PHE A 6 -11.07 11.01 -15.05
CA PHE A 6 -12.27 11.61 -14.46
C PHE A 6 -13.19 12.13 -15.57
N ALA A 7 -12.63 12.83 -16.56
CA ALA A 7 -13.36 13.29 -17.73
C ALA A 7 -14.03 12.12 -18.47
N ASP A 8 -13.30 11.03 -18.71
CA ASP A 8 -13.84 9.82 -19.35
C ASP A 8 -15.06 9.23 -18.61
N ARG A 9 -15.06 9.29 -17.27
CA ARG A 9 -16.16 8.77 -16.45
C ARG A 9 -17.34 9.72 -16.41
N MET A 10 -17.09 11.02 -16.37
CA MET A 10 -18.13 12.04 -16.36
C MET A 10 -18.89 12.06 -17.69
N THR A 11 -18.17 12.08 -18.82
CA THR A 11 -18.77 11.98 -20.17
C THR A 11 -19.62 10.72 -20.28
N ARG A 12 -19.14 9.61 -19.71
CA ARG A 12 -19.89 8.36 -19.72
C ARG A 12 -21.14 8.40 -18.85
N TYR A 13 -21.04 8.94 -17.63
CA TYR A 13 -22.19 9.11 -16.75
C TYR A 13 -23.29 9.91 -17.48
N GLN A 14 -22.93 11.03 -18.11
CA GLN A 14 -23.84 11.82 -18.94
C GLN A 14 -24.48 10.97 -20.06
N LEU A 15 -23.67 10.30 -20.88
CA LEU A 15 -24.19 9.48 -21.98
C LEU A 15 -25.12 8.34 -21.49
N LEU A 16 -24.86 7.77 -20.31
CA LEU A 16 -25.70 6.69 -19.75
C LEU A 16 -27.11 7.16 -19.43
N HIS A 17 -27.25 8.39 -18.97
CA HIS A 17 -28.52 8.98 -18.55
C HIS A 17 -29.23 9.74 -19.67
N THR A 18 -28.49 10.28 -20.64
CA THR A 18 -29.07 10.91 -21.85
C THR A 18 -29.51 9.88 -22.89
N HIS A 19 -28.85 8.71 -22.94
CA HIS A 19 -29.15 7.65 -23.92
C HIS A 19 -29.26 6.26 -23.27
N PRO A 20 -30.28 6.01 -22.42
CA PRO A 20 -30.40 4.74 -21.70
C PRO A 20 -30.53 3.52 -22.62
N ASP A 21 -31.15 3.70 -23.79
CA ASP A 21 -31.46 2.64 -24.76
C ASP A 21 -30.26 2.24 -25.64
N TRP A 22 -29.15 2.96 -25.55
CA TRP A 22 -27.99 2.65 -26.37
C TRP A 22 -27.38 1.28 -26.01
N SER A 23 -27.07 0.54 -27.07
CA SER A 23 -26.33 -0.72 -26.97
C SER A 23 -24.90 -0.48 -26.47
N ASN A 24 -24.29 -1.50 -25.88
CA ASN A 24 -22.89 -1.44 -25.46
C ASN A 24 -21.92 -1.14 -26.62
N ARG A 25 -22.32 -1.40 -27.86
CA ARG A 25 -21.54 -1.11 -29.08
C ARG A 25 -21.54 0.38 -29.40
N GLN A 26 -22.71 1.03 -29.35
CA GLN A 26 -22.85 2.47 -29.56
C GLN A 26 -22.06 3.26 -28.51
N PHE A 27 -22.19 2.90 -27.24
CA PHE A 27 -21.38 3.50 -26.17
C PHE A 27 -19.87 3.36 -26.39
N ALA A 28 -19.42 2.18 -26.82
CA ALA A 28 -17.99 1.91 -27.05
C ALA A 28 -17.43 2.77 -28.19
N ALA A 29 -18.18 2.91 -29.28
CA ALA A 29 -17.81 3.76 -30.41
C ALA A 29 -17.71 5.24 -30.01
N THR A 30 -18.74 5.77 -29.33
CA THR A 30 -18.79 7.18 -28.92
C THR A 30 -17.73 7.55 -27.88
N THR A 31 -17.41 6.63 -26.96
CA THR A 31 -16.38 6.86 -25.92
C THR A 31 -14.97 6.44 -26.34
N GLN A 32 -14.80 5.85 -27.52
CA GLN A 32 -13.54 5.23 -27.97
C GLN A 32 -12.95 4.25 -26.94
N ARG A 33 -13.81 3.51 -26.23
CA ARG A 33 -13.42 2.53 -25.19
C ARG A 33 -13.89 1.13 -25.56
N SER A 34 -13.33 0.12 -24.89
CA SER A 34 -13.72 -1.27 -25.13
C SER A 34 -15.12 -1.59 -24.60
N ARG A 35 -15.81 -2.54 -25.25
CA ARG A 35 -17.13 -3.02 -24.82
C ARG A 35 -17.11 -3.60 -23.40
N ALA A 36 -16.01 -4.22 -22.98
CA ALA A 36 -15.83 -4.72 -21.61
C ALA A 36 -15.79 -3.58 -20.59
N TRP A 37 -15.09 -2.48 -20.91
CA TRP A 37 -15.11 -1.26 -20.11
C TRP A 37 -16.52 -0.65 -20.07
N VAL A 38 -17.26 -0.67 -21.19
CA VAL A 38 -18.68 -0.31 -21.22
C VAL A 38 -19.52 -1.17 -20.27
N LYS A 39 -19.51 -2.49 -20.40
CA LYS A 39 -20.30 -3.37 -19.53
C LYS A 39 -20.04 -3.11 -18.04
N LYS A 40 -18.76 -3.03 -17.65
CA LYS A 40 -18.33 -2.84 -16.26
C LYS A 40 -18.89 -1.57 -15.61
N TRP A 41 -18.90 -0.46 -16.35
CA TRP A 41 -19.27 0.84 -15.79
C TRP A 41 -20.76 1.16 -15.97
N LYS A 42 -21.50 0.56 -16.93
CA LYS A 42 -22.97 0.62 -16.94
C LYS A 42 -23.53 0.02 -15.64
N ALA A 43 -22.92 -1.06 -15.16
CA ALA A 43 -23.32 -1.70 -13.90
C ALA A 43 -22.97 -0.86 -12.64
N ARG A 44 -21.95 0.01 -12.71
CA ARG A 44 -21.47 0.79 -11.56
C ARG A 44 -22.13 2.15 -11.41
N LEU A 45 -22.51 2.75 -12.54
CA LEU A 45 -23.08 4.10 -12.62
C LEU A 45 -24.50 4.07 -13.18
N GLY A 46 -25.08 2.88 -13.31
CA GLY A 46 -26.44 2.67 -13.79
C GLY A 46 -27.49 3.21 -12.84
N SER A 47 -28.76 3.09 -13.24
CA SER A 47 -29.88 3.57 -12.44
C SER A 47 -29.93 2.95 -11.03
N PRO A 48 -30.34 3.73 -10.01
CA PRO A 48 -30.73 5.14 -10.10
C PRO A 48 -29.50 6.09 -10.25
N PRO A 49 -29.64 7.20 -10.98
CA PRO A 49 -28.58 8.21 -11.06
C PRO A 49 -28.19 8.70 -9.66
N HIS A 50 -26.88 8.75 -9.37
CA HIS A 50 -26.41 9.34 -8.12
C HIS A 50 -26.63 10.86 -8.12
N PRO A 51 -27.13 11.49 -7.04
CA PRO A 51 -27.42 12.93 -6.99
C PRO A 51 -26.18 13.81 -7.17
N ASP A 52 -24.99 13.28 -6.84
CA ASP A 52 -23.69 13.88 -7.15
C ASP A 52 -22.89 13.01 -8.14
N PRO A 53 -22.94 13.31 -9.45
CA PRO A 53 -22.16 12.61 -10.47
C PRO A 53 -20.65 12.73 -10.28
N GLN A 54 -20.18 13.85 -9.71
CA GLN A 54 -18.76 14.07 -9.49
C GLN A 54 -18.25 13.10 -8.42
N MET A 55 -18.99 12.91 -7.33
CA MET A 55 -18.63 11.98 -6.26
C MET A 55 -18.45 10.53 -6.76
N VAL A 56 -19.36 10.04 -7.60
CA VAL A 56 -19.27 8.67 -8.15
C VAL A 56 -18.23 8.52 -9.26
N CYS A 57 -17.96 9.59 -10.01
CA CYS A 57 -16.93 9.58 -11.04
C CYS A 57 -15.52 9.69 -10.44
N GLN A 58 -15.38 10.38 -9.30
CA GLN A 58 -14.13 10.47 -8.55
C GLN A 58 -13.69 9.09 -8.06
N SER A 59 -12.51 8.65 -8.49
CA SER A 59 -11.89 7.46 -7.94
C SER A 59 -11.49 7.75 -6.49
N GLN A 60 -12.14 7.10 -5.53
CA GLN A 60 -11.61 7.05 -4.17
C GLN A 60 -10.27 6.31 -4.19
N SER A 61 -9.29 6.84 -3.47
CA SER A 61 -7.98 6.19 -3.34
C SER A 61 -8.17 4.76 -2.86
N ARG A 62 -7.51 3.80 -3.54
CA ARG A 62 -7.38 2.42 -3.06
C ARG A 62 -6.23 2.26 -2.07
N ALA A 63 -5.53 3.35 -1.74
CA ALA A 63 -4.56 3.32 -0.66
C ALA A 63 -5.28 2.89 0.62
N ARG A 64 -4.62 2.01 1.37
CA ARG A 64 -5.12 1.51 2.64
C ARG A 64 -5.40 2.71 3.56
N LYS A 65 -6.68 2.90 3.95
CA LYS A 65 -7.10 4.03 4.81
C LYS A 65 -6.69 3.82 6.27
N THR A 66 -6.79 2.59 6.75
CA THR A 66 -6.36 2.22 8.11
C THR A 66 -4.93 1.72 8.05
N PRO A 67 -3.95 2.32 8.76
CA PRO A 67 -2.58 1.79 8.79
C PRO A 67 -2.54 0.35 9.33
N ALA A 68 -1.43 -0.37 9.07
CA ALA A 68 -1.21 -1.64 9.76
C ALA A 68 -1.11 -1.39 11.27
N SER A 69 -1.61 -2.32 12.08
CA SER A 69 -1.37 -2.26 13.52
C SER A 69 0.14 -2.20 13.76
N PRO A 70 0.61 -1.29 14.62
CA PRO A 70 2.02 -1.26 14.98
C PRO A 70 2.41 -2.55 15.70
N TRP A 71 3.69 -2.92 15.60
CA TRP A 71 4.23 -4.02 16.40
C TRP A 71 4.28 -3.63 17.87
N THR A 72 4.21 -4.61 18.77
CA THR A 72 4.29 -4.35 20.20
C THR A 72 5.65 -3.76 20.57
N GLU A 73 5.67 -2.88 21.57
CA GLU A 73 6.88 -2.21 22.10
C GLU A 73 7.97 -3.24 22.44
N ARG A 74 7.56 -4.41 22.98
CA ARG A 74 8.44 -5.53 23.33
C ARG A 74 9.17 -6.09 22.11
N VAL A 75 8.45 -6.35 21.02
CA VAL A 75 9.05 -6.87 19.77
C VAL A 75 10.01 -5.85 19.18
N ILE A 76 9.63 -4.56 19.18
CA ILE A 76 10.50 -3.47 18.70
C ILE A 76 11.77 -3.39 19.53
N THR A 77 11.65 -3.29 20.86
CA THR A 77 12.77 -3.21 21.80
C THR A 77 13.73 -4.38 21.60
N ARG A 78 13.19 -5.59 21.42
CA ARG A 78 14.03 -6.77 21.22
C ARG A 78 14.74 -6.80 19.89
N ILE A 79 14.10 -6.35 18.80
CA ILE A 79 14.76 -6.18 17.49
C ILE A 79 15.94 -5.21 17.60
N LEU A 80 15.78 -4.10 18.32
CA LEU A 80 16.84 -3.11 18.51
C LEU A 80 17.99 -3.69 19.36
N ALA A 81 17.66 -4.38 20.46
CA ALA A 81 18.67 -5.04 21.28
C ALA A 81 19.46 -6.09 20.48
N LEU A 82 18.79 -6.92 19.68
CA LEU A 82 19.44 -7.90 18.80
C LEU A 82 20.33 -7.24 17.74
N ARG A 83 19.95 -6.07 17.22
CA ARG A 83 20.81 -5.32 16.30
C ARG A 83 22.13 -4.94 16.98
N ASP A 84 22.09 -4.46 18.21
CA ASP A 84 23.28 -3.98 18.92
C ASP A 84 24.15 -5.14 19.40
N THR A 85 23.56 -6.14 20.06
CA THR A 85 24.30 -7.28 20.63
C THR A 85 24.94 -8.15 19.56
N LEU A 86 24.20 -8.48 18.49
CA LEU A 86 24.75 -9.30 17.42
C LEU A 86 25.79 -8.53 16.61
N SER A 87 25.63 -7.21 16.44
CA SER A 87 26.64 -6.43 15.72
C SER A 87 27.96 -6.34 16.49
N ALA A 88 27.89 -6.21 17.81
CA ALA A 88 29.06 -6.31 18.68
C ALA A 88 29.68 -7.71 18.64
N GLN A 89 28.86 -8.77 18.75
CA GLN A 89 29.33 -10.16 18.75
C GLN A 89 30.04 -10.55 17.43
N TYR A 90 29.49 -10.16 16.29
CA TYR A 90 30.04 -10.52 14.97
C TYR A 90 31.03 -9.48 14.44
N ASN A 91 31.32 -8.42 15.20
CA ASN A 91 32.16 -7.30 14.80
C ASN A 91 31.80 -6.73 13.40
N ARG A 92 30.50 -6.68 13.08
CA ARG A 92 29.97 -6.16 11.81
C ARG A 92 28.51 -5.76 11.97
N VAL A 93 28.03 -4.87 11.10
CA VAL A 93 26.61 -4.49 11.09
C VAL A 93 25.74 -5.69 10.66
N VAL A 94 24.94 -6.21 11.60
CA VAL A 94 24.12 -7.41 11.36
C VAL A 94 22.83 -7.08 10.60
N GLY A 95 22.57 -7.80 9.52
CA GLY A 95 21.39 -7.62 8.67
C GLY A 95 20.10 -8.22 9.23
N ALA A 96 18.96 -7.79 8.67
CA ALA A 96 17.63 -8.19 9.11
C ALA A 96 17.36 -9.71 9.08
N LYS A 97 17.99 -10.47 8.16
CA LYS A 97 17.82 -11.93 8.11
C LYS A 97 18.40 -12.63 9.35
N THR A 98 19.57 -12.19 9.80
CA THR A 98 20.20 -12.73 11.01
C THR A 98 19.37 -12.35 12.23
N ILE A 99 18.96 -11.07 12.36
CA ILE A 99 18.08 -10.63 13.44
C ILE A 99 16.78 -11.45 13.46
N LEU A 100 16.18 -11.71 12.30
CA LEU A 100 14.98 -12.55 12.21
C LEU A 100 15.20 -13.96 12.76
N ALA A 101 16.33 -14.60 12.41
CA ALA A 101 16.64 -15.94 12.87
C ALA A 101 16.75 -16.02 14.41
N TYR A 102 17.33 -14.99 15.05
CA TYR A 102 17.40 -14.89 16.51
C TYR A 102 16.04 -14.56 17.13
N LEU A 103 15.32 -13.59 16.57
CA LEU A 103 13.99 -13.19 17.04
C LEU A 103 12.99 -14.37 17.02
N GLN A 104 13.08 -15.24 16.01
CA GLN A 104 12.23 -16.43 15.88
C GLN A 104 12.52 -17.50 16.93
N ARG A 105 13.68 -17.46 17.59
CA ARG A 105 14.08 -18.42 18.64
C ARG A 105 14.01 -17.82 20.05
N ASP A 106 13.56 -16.58 20.15
CA ASP A 106 13.64 -15.80 21.36
C ASP A 106 12.61 -16.26 22.41
N PRO A 107 13.02 -16.78 23.57
CA PRO A 107 12.06 -17.22 24.59
C PRO A 107 11.27 -16.04 25.18
N ASP A 108 11.85 -14.84 25.21
CA ASP A 108 11.24 -13.65 25.81
C ASP A 108 10.00 -13.16 25.04
N LEU A 109 9.86 -13.61 23.79
CA LEU A 109 8.75 -13.27 22.89
C LEU A 109 7.82 -14.48 22.65
N ALA A 110 7.77 -15.46 23.56
CA ALA A 110 6.91 -16.64 23.42
C ALA A 110 5.41 -16.28 23.28
N ASN A 111 4.97 -15.25 24.02
CA ASN A 111 3.57 -14.81 24.03
C ASN A 111 3.29 -13.62 23.09
N GLU A 112 4.29 -13.18 22.33
CA GLU A 112 4.19 -12.01 21.46
C GLU A 112 4.11 -12.43 19.99
N GLN A 113 3.38 -11.67 19.18
CA GLN A 113 3.38 -11.90 17.74
C GLN A 113 4.73 -11.47 17.15
N ARG A 114 5.53 -12.46 16.74
CA ARG A 114 6.84 -12.23 16.12
C ARG A 114 6.67 -11.81 14.67
N THR A 115 7.56 -10.93 14.20
CA THR A 115 7.61 -10.62 12.77
C THR A 115 8.19 -11.82 12.01
N ALA A 116 7.55 -12.23 10.92
CA ALA A 116 8.07 -13.25 10.01
C ALA A 116 8.87 -12.65 8.83
N SER A 117 9.01 -11.32 8.76
CA SER A 117 9.49 -10.64 7.56
C SER A 117 10.77 -9.84 7.81
N PRO A 118 11.87 -10.12 7.08
CA PRO A 118 13.08 -9.29 7.13
C PRO A 118 12.81 -7.83 6.72
N VAL A 119 11.80 -7.58 5.87
CA VAL A 119 11.42 -6.23 5.44
C VAL A 119 10.82 -5.43 6.60
N THR A 120 10.04 -6.08 7.46
CA THR A 120 9.48 -5.47 8.67
C THR A 120 10.59 -5.07 9.63
N ILE A 121 11.56 -5.95 9.86
CA ILE A 121 12.72 -5.64 10.69
C ILE A 121 13.49 -4.44 10.12
N TRP A 122 13.73 -4.40 8.80
CA TRP A 122 14.35 -3.23 8.16
C TRP A 122 13.57 -1.93 8.37
N LYS A 123 12.23 -1.97 8.27
CA LYS A 123 11.38 -0.79 8.52
C LYS A 123 11.52 -0.30 9.97
N ILE A 124 11.50 -1.22 10.94
CA ILE A 124 11.68 -0.91 12.35
C ILE A 124 13.07 -0.31 12.59
N LEU A 125 14.14 -0.94 12.09
CA LEU A 125 15.50 -0.41 12.21
C LEU A 125 15.63 1.00 11.59
N ARG A 126 14.97 1.25 10.46
CA ARG A 126 14.94 2.57 9.81
C ARG A 126 14.21 3.61 10.65
N GLN A 127 13.03 3.27 11.15
CA GLN A 127 12.22 4.16 11.98
C GLN A 127 12.96 4.56 13.27
N HIS A 128 13.76 3.65 13.82
CA HIS A 128 14.56 3.88 15.03
C HIS A 128 16.03 4.27 14.73
N GLN A 129 16.34 4.72 13.52
CA GLN A 129 17.65 5.27 13.13
C GLN A 129 18.86 4.33 13.38
N ARG A 130 18.63 3.00 13.39
CA ARG A 130 19.69 1.98 13.58
C ARG A 130 20.35 1.52 12.28
N ILE A 131 20.02 2.16 11.17
CA ILE A 131 20.70 1.99 9.90
C ILE A 131 21.74 3.11 9.83
N THR A 132 22.98 2.79 10.16
CA THR A 132 24.12 3.55 9.66
C THR A 132 24.09 3.40 8.14
N LEU A 133 23.56 4.41 7.44
CA LEU A 133 24.14 4.78 6.16
C LEU A 133 25.61 4.99 6.47
N SER A 134 26.49 4.30 5.75
CA SER A 134 27.94 4.48 5.86
C SER A 134 28.23 5.98 5.91
N HIS A 135 28.44 6.50 7.11
CA HIS A 135 29.09 7.79 7.29
C HIS A 135 30.56 7.40 7.30
N ASP A 136 31.22 7.82 6.25
CA ASP A 136 32.57 7.44 5.89
C ASP A 136 33.49 7.42 7.12
N MET A 137 34.33 6.38 7.16
CA MET A 137 35.70 6.57 7.62
C MET A 137 36.26 7.74 6.81
N VAL A 138 36.38 8.91 7.43
CA VAL A 138 37.45 9.84 7.09
C VAL A 138 38.27 9.98 8.35
N ASP A 139 39.49 9.49 8.21
CA ASP A 139 40.51 9.33 9.23
C ASP A 139 40.93 10.66 9.87
N THR A 140 41.47 10.46 11.07
CA THR A 140 42.56 11.17 11.77
C THR A 140 43.12 12.46 11.16
#